data_AF-A0A7V3R008-F1
#
_entry.id   AF-A0A7V3R008-F1
#
_cell.length_a   1.000
_cell.length_b   1.000
_cell.length_c   1.000
_cell.angle_alpha   90.00
_cell.angle_beta   90.00
_cell.angle_gamma   90.00
#
_symmetry.space_group_name_H-M   'P 1'
#
loop_
_entity.id
_entity.type
_entity.pdbx_description
1 polymer ?
#
loop_
_entity_poly.entity_id
_entity_poly.type
_entity_poly.pdbx_seq_one_letter_code
_entity_poly.pdbx_strand_id
1 'polypeptide(L)'
;PYFGFAVILIKFLVVAAVLWLVVLAFGDVISFGNSFRVVCWAQVPTILFTLLWLVTMFIRDPTTMNPQNPVASNLGALLGQDRLGKPLYALLSDLDLFTIWMLWLYTRGLQAFTKARAGKMAAIVFGLFCLPVAWHLVMTIIF
;
A
#
# COMPACT_ATOMS: atom_id res chain seq x y z
N PRO A 1 -1.03 10.79 -21.22
CA PRO A 1 -0.83 9.32 -21.10
C PRO A 1 0.56 8.94 -20.55
N TYR A 2 1.68 9.43 -21.12
CA TYR A 2 3.04 9.03 -20.69
C TYR A 2 3.46 9.54 -19.29
N PHE A 3 2.96 10.72 -18.90
CA PHE A 3 3.30 11.33 -17.61
C PHE A 3 2.86 10.46 -16.42
N GLY A 4 1.66 9.87 -16.46
CA GLY A 4 1.17 9.00 -15.39
C GLY A 4 1.98 7.71 -15.25
N PHE A 5 2.34 7.09 -16.37
CA PHE A 5 3.18 5.89 -16.37
C PHE A 5 4.59 6.17 -15.82
N ALA A 6 5.21 7.28 -16.23
CA ALA A 6 6.51 7.70 -15.72
C ALA A 6 6.47 7.93 -14.20
N VAL A 7 5.44 8.60 -13.68
CA VAL A 7 5.26 8.82 -12.24
C VAL A 7 5.17 7.50 -11.47
N ILE A 8 4.45 6.51 -11.99
CA ILE A 8 4.32 5.18 -11.34
C ILE A 8 5.68 4.47 -11.30
N LEU A 9 6.43 4.48 -12.41
CA LEU A 9 7.76 3.86 -12.45
C LEU A 9 8.73 4.55 -11.48
N ILE A 10 8.73 5.88 -11.42
CA ILE A 10 9.55 6.63 -10.48
C ILE A 10 9.17 6.26 -9.04
N LYS A 11 7.87 6.17 -8.71
CA LYS A 11 7.42 5.72 -7.39
C LYS A 11 7.97 4.33 -7.05
N PHE A 12 7.94 3.38 -7.98
CA PHE A 12 8.46 2.03 -7.73
C PHE A 12 9.97 2.03 -7.49
N LEU A 13 10.73 2.82 -8.26
CA LEU A 13 12.16 2.99 -8.05
C LEU A 13 12.47 3.61 -6.69
N VAL A 14 11.70 4.63 -6.27
CA VAL A 14 11.85 5.27 -4.96
C VAL A 14 11.56 4.28 -3.82
N VAL A 15 10.44 3.55 -3.89
CA VAL A 15 10.11 2.54 -2.87
C VAL A 15 11.19 1.44 -2.83
N ALA A 16 11.68 0.99 -3.98
CA ALA A 16 12.75 0.00 -4.06
C ALA A 16 14.05 0.50 -3.43
N ALA A 17 14.40 1.77 -3.66
CA ALA A 17 15.58 2.40 -3.09
C ALA A 17 15.46 2.51 -1.57
N VAL A 18 14.31 2.95 -1.06
CA VAL A 18 14.05 3.04 0.38
C VAL A 18 14.13 1.66 1.03
N LEU A 19 13.44 0.66 0.49
CA LEU A 19 13.50 -0.71 1.02
C LEU A 19 14.93 -1.26 1.00
N TRP A 20 15.65 -1.06 -0.10
CA TRP A 20 17.05 -1.48 -0.24
C TRP A 20 17.93 -0.86 0.84
N LEU A 21 17.90 0.48 0.97
CA LEU A 21 18.70 1.21 1.95
C LEU A 21 18.35 0.83 3.39
N VAL A 22 17.07 0.64 3.71
CA VAL A 22 16.63 0.26 5.05
C VAL A 22 17.06 -1.18 5.37
N VAL A 23 16.93 -2.11 4.43
CA VAL A 23 17.41 -3.50 4.62
C VAL A 23 18.93 -3.51 4.89
N LEU A 24 19.70 -2.71 4.14
CA LEU A 24 21.15 -2.52 4.39
C LEU A 24 21.43 -1.89 5.75
N ALA A 25 20.68 -0.85 6.14
CA ALA A 25 20.84 -0.17 7.42
C ALA A 25 20.56 -1.08 8.63
N PHE A 26 19.66 -2.05 8.46
CA PHE A 26 19.39 -3.10 9.46
C PHE A 26 20.32 -4.32 9.34
N GLY A 27 21.39 -4.23 8.55
CA GLY A 27 22.49 -5.22 8.50
C GLY A 27 22.19 -6.49 7.72
N ASP A 28 21.21 -6.48 6.82
CA ASP A 28 21.05 -7.56 5.83
C ASP A 28 21.60 -7.11 4.46
N VAL A 29 21.72 -8.04 3.52
CA VAL A 29 22.28 -7.76 2.19
C VAL A 29 21.28 -8.15 1.12
N ILE A 30 20.90 -7.18 0.30
CA ILE A 30 20.09 -7.36 -0.91
C ILE A 30 20.59 -6.39 -1.98
N SER A 31 20.53 -6.78 -3.25
CA SER A 31 20.81 -5.86 -4.36
C SER A 31 19.61 -4.94 -4.61
N PHE A 32 19.85 -3.73 -5.11
CA PHE A 32 18.77 -2.83 -5.54
C PHE A 32 17.85 -3.51 -6.57
N GLY A 33 18.42 -4.27 -7.52
CA GLY A 33 17.63 -4.99 -8.52
C GLY A 33 16.67 -6.03 -7.92
N ASN A 34 17.09 -6.74 -6.86
CA ASN A 34 16.20 -7.66 -6.15
C ASN A 34 15.13 -6.91 -5.33
N SER A 35 15.49 -5.81 -4.68
CA SER A 35 14.49 -4.93 -4.02
C SER A 35 13.44 -4.43 -5.02
N PHE A 36 13.87 -3.99 -6.20
CA PHE A 36 12.97 -3.53 -7.25
C PHE A 36 12.08 -4.64 -7.81
N ARG A 37 12.61 -5.85 -8.01
CA ARG A 37 11.80 -7.03 -8.38
C ARG A 37 10.68 -7.30 -7.36
N VAL A 38 11.01 -7.19 -6.07
CA VAL A 38 10.02 -7.33 -5.00
C VAL A 38 8.95 -6.25 -5.08
N VAL A 39 9.34 -4.99 -5.31
CA VAL A 39 8.37 -3.89 -5.49
C VAL A 39 7.41 -4.15 -6.63
N CYS A 40 7.92 -4.56 -7.80
CA CYS A 40 7.08 -4.87 -8.96
C CYS A 40 6.12 -6.04 -8.66
N TRP A 41 6.62 -7.11 -8.01
CA TRP A 41 5.81 -8.27 -7.67
C TRP A 41 4.72 -7.94 -6.64
N ALA A 42 5.01 -7.08 -5.67
CA ALA A 42 4.05 -6.66 -4.66
C ALA A 42 2.87 -5.85 -5.23
N GLN A 43 2.92 -5.41 -6.50
CA GLN A 43 1.81 -4.70 -7.14
C GLN A 43 0.68 -5.59 -7.66
N VAL A 44 0.83 -6.92 -7.65
CA VAL A 44 -0.23 -7.82 -8.13
C VAL A 44 -1.62 -7.52 -7.50
N PRO A 45 -1.74 -7.25 -6.19
CA PRO A 45 -3.02 -6.90 -5.58
C PRO A 45 -3.63 -5.61 -6.13
N THR A 46 -2.84 -4.62 -6.56
CA THR A 46 -3.37 -3.35 -7.09
C THR A 46 -3.98 -3.53 -8.47
N ILE A 47 -3.44 -4.46 -9.27
CA ILE A 47 -4.03 -4.85 -10.55
C ILE A 47 -5.40 -5.47 -10.31
N LEU A 48 -5.51 -6.38 -9.33
CA LEU A 48 -6.79 -7.00 -8.96
C LEU A 48 -7.79 -5.97 -8.42
N PHE A 49 -7.36 -5.05 -7.56
CA PHE A 49 -8.19 -3.95 -7.10
C PHE A 49 -8.70 -3.11 -8.27
N THR A 50 -7.85 -2.80 -9.25
CA THR A 50 -8.24 -2.02 -10.44
C THR A 50 -9.27 -2.77 -11.28
N LEU A 51 -9.14 -4.09 -11.44
CA LEU A 51 -10.13 -4.91 -12.12
C LEU A 51 -11.48 -4.90 -11.38
N LEU A 52 -11.46 -5.05 -10.06
CA LEU A 52 -12.68 -4.94 -9.24
C LEU A 52 -13.30 -3.56 -9.33
N TRP A 53 -12.49 -2.51 -9.31
CA TRP A 53 -12.97 -1.15 -9.50
C TRP A 53 -13.69 -1.02 -10.86
N LEU A 54 -13.08 -1.49 -11.96
CA LEU A 54 -13.74 -1.50 -13.26
C LEU A 54 -15.08 -2.24 -13.22
N VAL A 55 -15.14 -3.43 -12.61
CA VAL A 55 -16.38 -4.20 -12.44
C VAL A 55 -17.42 -3.39 -11.65
N THR A 56 -17.05 -2.71 -10.57
CA THR A 56 -17.98 -1.90 -9.78
C THR A 56 -18.59 -0.75 -10.58
N MET A 57 -17.87 -0.18 -11.56
CA MET A 57 -18.39 0.88 -12.42
C MET A 57 -19.52 0.41 -13.34
N PHE A 58 -19.60 -0.88 -13.65
CA PHE A 58 -20.68 -1.45 -14.48
C PHE A 58 -21.88 -1.93 -13.66
N ILE A 59 -21.69 -2.16 -12.35
CA ILE A 59 -22.73 -2.72 -11.48
C ILE A 59 -23.40 -1.64 -10.63
N ARG A 60 -22.65 -0.63 -10.16
CA ARG A 60 -23.15 0.41 -9.26
C ARG A 60 -23.73 1.59 -10.02
N ASP A 61 -24.76 2.21 -9.45
CA ASP A 61 -25.30 3.49 -9.93
C ASP A 61 -24.23 4.60 -9.79
N PRO A 62 -23.84 5.27 -10.89
CA PRO A 62 -22.84 6.34 -10.87
C PRO A 62 -23.16 7.48 -9.91
N THR A 63 -24.44 7.74 -9.63
CA THR A 63 -24.89 8.83 -8.75
C THR A 63 -24.62 8.55 -7.26
N THR A 64 -24.43 7.28 -6.92
CA THR A 64 -24.20 6.82 -5.52
C THR A 64 -22.78 6.33 -5.28
N MET A 65 -21.95 6.27 -6.33
CA MET A 65 -20.60 5.74 -6.25
C MET A 65 -19.69 6.74 -5.52
N ASN A 66 -18.97 6.28 -4.50
CA ASN A 66 -17.89 7.05 -3.88
C ASN A 66 -16.58 6.81 -4.66
N PRO A 67 -16.05 7.81 -5.40
CA PRO A 67 -14.82 7.62 -6.18
C PRO A 67 -13.59 7.39 -5.32
N GLN A 68 -13.59 7.84 -4.07
CA GLN A 68 -12.50 7.62 -3.11
C GLN A 68 -12.48 6.19 -2.56
N ASN A 69 -13.60 5.46 -2.64
CA ASN A 69 -13.68 4.10 -2.13
C ASN A 69 -14.56 3.21 -3.01
N PRO A 70 -14.14 2.94 -4.25
CA PRO A 70 -15.00 2.32 -5.25
C PRO A 70 -15.34 0.86 -4.96
N VAL A 71 -14.40 0.14 -4.34
CA VAL A 71 -14.54 -1.30 -4.03
C VAL A 71 -15.04 -1.54 -2.61
N ALA A 72 -14.96 -0.56 -1.71
CA ALA A 72 -15.27 -0.70 -0.27
C ALA A 72 -14.49 -1.86 0.37
N SER A 73 -13.17 -1.93 0.10
CA SER A 73 -12.26 -2.98 0.58
C SER A 73 -11.75 -2.77 2.02
N ASN A 74 -12.13 -1.67 2.66
CA ASN A 74 -11.68 -1.28 3.99
C ASN A 74 -12.85 -1.00 4.96
N LEU A 75 -12.54 -1.08 6.25
CA LEU A 75 -13.53 -0.89 7.31
C LEU A 75 -14.07 0.54 7.37
N GLY A 76 -13.28 1.53 6.96
CA GLY A 76 -13.72 2.93 6.87
C GLY A 76 -14.93 3.08 5.95
N ALA A 77 -14.86 2.54 4.73
CA ALA A 77 -15.99 2.54 3.79
C ALA A 77 -17.19 1.74 4.29
N LEU A 78 -16.96 0.59 4.91
CA LEU A 78 -18.04 -0.30 5.34
C LEU A 78 -18.83 0.28 6.52
N LEU A 79 -18.17 1.00 7.42
CA LEU A 79 -18.79 1.58 8.62
C LEU A 79 -19.28 3.01 8.41
N GLY A 80 -18.65 3.75 7.50
CA GLY A 80 -19.00 5.13 7.15
C GLY A 80 -18.45 6.16 8.12
N GLN A 81 -18.13 7.35 7.60
CA GLN A 81 -17.54 8.43 8.38
C GLN A 81 -18.48 8.94 9.47
N ASP A 82 -19.79 8.96 9.23
CA ASP A 82 -20.80 9.43 10.19
C ASP A 82 -20.80 8.62 11.50
N ARG A 83 -20.41 7.35 11.44
CA ARG A 83 -20.35 6.46 12.61
C ARG A 83 -18.99 6.48 13.30
N LEU A 84 -17.91 6.71 12.54
CA LEU A 84 -16.53 6.57 13.04
C LEU A 84 -15.91 7.90 13.49
N GLY A 85 -16.36 9.04 12.94
CA GLY A 85 -15.66 10.31 13.05
C GLY A 85 -14.43 10.38 12.13
N LYS A 86 -13.98 11.59 11.80
CA LYS A 86 -12.92 11.83 10.80
C LYS A 86 -11.60 11.04 11.05
N PRO A 87 -11.00 11.05 12.26
CA PRO A 87 -9.69 10.43 12.45
C PRO A 87 -9.74 8.91 12.36
N LEU A 88 -10.75 8.28 12.95
CA LEU A 88 -10.92 6.83 12.92
C LEU A 88 -11.32 6.35 11.52
N TYR A 89 -12.12 7.13 10.80
CA TYR A 89 -12.42 6.86 9.39
C TYR A 89 -11.16 6.88 8.52
N ALA A 90 -10.28 7.88 8.68
CA ALA A 90 -9.02 7.93 7.94
C ALA A 90 -8.13 6.71 8.22
N LEU A 91 -7.92 6.38 9.50
CA LEU A 91 -7.12 5.22 9.89
C LEU A 91 -7.67 3.90 9.33
N LEU A 92 -8.99 3.70 9.41
CA LEU A 92 -9.66 2.50 8.91
C LEU A 92 -9.81 2.48 7.38
N SER A 93 -9.52 3.59 6.70
CA SER A 93 -9.51 3.66 5.23
C SER A 93 -8.14 3.30 4.65
N ASP A 94 -7.06 3.57 5.38
CA ASP A 94 -5.68 3.28 4.94
C ASP A 94 -5.33 1.78 4.99
N LEU A 95 -6.02 1.02 5.85
CA LEU A 95 -5.84 -0.42 6.00
C LEU A 95 -6.97 -1.18 5.33
N ASP A 96 -6.63 -1.84 4.23
CA ASP A 96 -7.55 -2.64 3.44
C ASP A 96 -6.96 -4.02 3.11
N LEU A 97 -7.80 -4.92 2.57
CA LEU A 97 -7.38 -6.27 2.20
C LEU A 97 -6.20 -6.29 1.20
N PHE A 98 -6.18 -5.37 0.23
CA PHE A 98 -5.18 -5.32 -0.84
C PHE A 98 -3.85 -4.77 -0.34
N THR A 99 -3.88 -3.79 0.55
CA THR A 99 -2.74 -3.25 1.28
C THR A 99 -2.12 -4.32 2.16
N ILE A 100 -2.92 -5.06 2.94
CA ILE A 100 -2.42 -6.17 3.76
C ILE A 100 -1.74 -7.23 2.88
N TRP A 101 -2.35 -7.58 1.75
CA TRP A 101 -1.77 -8.52 0.80
C TRP A 101 -0.45 -7.99 0.19
N MET A 102 -0.42 -6.72 -0.19
CA MET A 102 0.78 -6.06 -0.70
C MET A 102 1.92 -6.08 0.33
N LEU A 103 1.65 -5.71 1.58
CA LEU A 103 2.63 -5.74 2.68
C LEU A 103 3.15 -7.16 2.95
N TRP A 104 2.28 -8.17 2.83
CA TRP A 104 2.68 -9.56 2.91
C TRP A 104 3.61 -9.97 1.75
N LEU A 105 3.30 -9.58 0.51
CA LEU A 105 4.15 -9.83 -0.66
C LEU A 105 5.51 -9.15 -0.55
N TYR A 106 5.55 -7.90 -0.08
CA TYR A 106 6.80 -7.20 0.24
C TYR A 106 7.64 -7.97 1.26
N THR A 107 7.02 -8.38 2.36
CA THR A 107 7.69 -9.13 3.43
C THR A 107 8.29 -10.43 2.92
N ARG A 108 7.51 -11.23 2.18
CA ARG A 108 7.96 -12.52 1.64
C ARG A 108 8.99 -12.36 0.53
N GLY A 109 8.81 -11.37 -0.33
CA GLY A 109 9.74 -11.07 -1.40
C GLY A 109 11.12 -10.66 -0.86
N LEU A 110 11.17 -9.76 0.13
CA LEU A 110 12.43 -9.40 0.77
C LEU A 110 13.05 -10.60 1.50
N GLN A 111 12.24 -11.40 2.20
CA GLN A 111 12.72 -12.61 2.87
C GLN A 111 13.36 -13.60 1.88
N ALA A 112 12.82 -13.74 0.67
CA ALA A 112 13.35 -14.67 -0.33
C ALA A 112 14.75 -14.29 -0.85
N PHE A 113 15.16 -13.03 -0.71
CA PHE A 113 16.45 -12.52 -1.18
C PHE A 113 17.41 -12.13 -0.05
N THR A 114 17.05 -12.39 1.20
CA THR A 114 17.85 -12.04 2.39
C THR A 114 18.04 -13.26 3.29
N LYS A 115 18.93 -13.15 4.28
CA LYS A 115 19.09 -14.20 5.31
C LYS A 115 18.22 -13.97 6.54
N ALA A 116 17.50 -12.83 6.60
CA ALA A 116 16.61 -12.51 7.69
C ALA A 116 15.42 -13.46 7.83
N ARG A 117 14.91 -13.51 9.06
CA ARG A 117 13.60 -14.08 9.37
C ARG A 117 12.48 -13.16 8.84
N ALA A 118 11.35 -13.76 8.48
CA ALA A 118 10.16 -13.04 8.01
C ALA A 118 9.75 -11.89 8.94
N GLY A 119 9.83 -12.08 10.26
CA GLY A 119 9.47 -11.06 11.24
C GLY A 119 10.32 -9.78 11.14
N LYS A 120 11.62 -9.89 10.83
CA LYS A 120 12.49 -8.72 10.62
C LYS A 120 12.07 -7.96 9.35
N MET A 121 11.79 -8.68 8.26
CA MET A 121 11.33 -8.06 7.02
C MET A 121 9.94 -7.44 7.16
N ALA A 122 9.05 -8.08 7.92
CA ALA A 122 7.75 -7.53 8.28
C ALA A 122 7.91 -6.22 9.06
N ALA A 123 8.77 -6.19 10.08
CA ALA A 123 9.02 -4.97 10.85
C ALA A 123 9.49 -3.80 9.97
N ILE A 124 10.38 -4.05 9.01
CA ILE A 124 10.82 -3.04 8.04
C ILE A 124 9.65 -2.56 7.17
N VAL A 125 8.92 -3.49 6.55
CA VAL A 125 7.84 -3.18 5.60
C VAL A 125 6.69 -2.45 6.29
N PHE A 126 6.20 -2.97 7.40
CA PHE A 126 5.11 -2.36 8.17
C PHE A 126 5.57 -1.05 8.83
N GLY A 127 6.81 -0.98 9.33
CA GLY A 127 7.36 0.24 9.90
C GLY A 127 7.41 1.39 8.89
N LEU A 128 7.84 1.11 7.66
CA LEU A 128 7.82 2.09 6.57
C LEU A 128 6.40 2.45 6.13
N PHE A 129 5.48 1.50 6.11
CA PHE A 129 4.08 1.74 5.80
C PHE A 129 3.37 2.63 6.84
N CYS A 130 3.74 2.54 8.12
CA CYS A 130 3.17 3.39 9.15
C CYS A 130 3.50 4.88 8.97
N LEU A 131 4.57 5.24 8.24
CA LEU A 131 4.97 6.63 8.03
C LEU A 131 3.92 7.44 7.23
N PRO A 132 3.52 7.03 6.01
CA PRO A 132 2.48 7.74 5.27
C PRO A 132 1.11 7.68 5.97
N VAL A 133 0.78 6.60 6.69
CA VAL A 133 -0.47 6.50 7.47
C VAL A 133 -0.48 7.50 8.61
N ALA A 134 0.61 7.59 9.39
CA ALA A 134 0.72 8.56 10.47
C ALA A 134 0.64 9.99 9.94
N TRP A 135 1.29 10.27 8.81
CA TRP A 135 1.19 11.56 8.14
C TRP A 135 -0.25 11.91 7.73
N HIS A 136 -0.96 10.98 7.08
CA HIS A 136 -2.35 11.16 6.69
C HIS A 136 -3.24 11.43 7.90
N LEU A 137 -3.07 10.65 8.97
CA LEU A 137 -3.80 10.83 10.22
C LEU A 137 -3.56 12.21 10.86
N VAL A 138 -2.30 12.65 10.92
CA VAL A 138 -1.95 13.98 11.44
C VAL A 138 -2.64 15.08 10.62
N MET A 139 -2.63 14.96 9.30
CA MET A 139 -3.31 15.92 8.43
C MET A 139 -4.82 15.94 8.64
N THR A 140 -5.46 14.77 8.82
CA THR A 140 -6.90 14.68 9.12
C THR A 140 -7.28 15.26 10.48
N ILE A 141 -6.36 15.30 11.44
CA ILE A 141 -6.61 15.90 12.76
C ILE A 141 -6.48 17.42 12.71
N ILE A 142 -5.55 17.94 11.90
CA ILE A 142 -5.26 19.38 11.81
C ILE A 142 -6.30 20.10 10.93
N PHE A 143 -6.82 19.46 9.88
CA PHE A 143 -7.73 20.04 8.87
C PHE A 143 -9.08 19.31 8.84
#